data_AF-A0A7C6M4Z3-F1
#
_entry.id   AF-A0A7C6M4Z3-F1
#
_cell.length_a   1.000
_cell.length_b   1.000
_cell.length_c   1.000
_cell.angle_alpha   90.00
_cell.angle_beta   90.00
_cell.angle_gamma   90.00
#
_symmetry.space_group_name_H-M   'P 1'
#
loop_
_entity.id
_entity.type
_entity.pdbx_description
1 polymer ?
#
loop_
_entity_poly.entity_id
_entity_poly.type
_entity_poly.pdbx_seq_one_letter_code
_entity_poly.pdbx_strand_id
1 'polypeptide(L)'
;MKNLRNRIIAATPLISIFIFLLIGYFGGEWGLKSPWLLGCCAFLLIPINSTLLTKNWKRRLKHVIFLLSLLVFLILGIQFNLWHPGWVVFLSVFLYDIFARRKIDLSVLSTVTIIVLYLVIGFVSGEWNRAWIIILLIPIINILLGPHSILDFSASDTKKKFKEYIKKDIINIEIVENDEDKDEDD
;
A
#
# COMPACT_ATOMS: atom_id res chain seq x y z
N MET A 1 -18.33 3.80 -28.84
CA MET A 1 -18.27 3.32 -27.43
C MET A 1 -17.52 4.25 -26.45
N LYS A 2 -16.39 4.89 -26.80
CA LYS A 2 -15.65 5.76 -25.86
C LYS A 2 -16.46 6.96 -25.32
N ASN A 3 -17.30 7.57 -26.16
CA ASN A 3 -18.13 8.73 -25.77
C ASN A 3 -19.23 8.39 -24.77
N LEU A 4 -19.89 7.23 -24.94
CA LEU A 4 -20.93 6.76 -24.01
C LEU A 4 -20.34 6.49 -22.62
N ARG A 5 -19.17 5.84 -22.57
CA ARG A 5 -18.46 5.56 -21.33
C ARG A 5 -18.13 6.83 -20.55
N ASN A 6 -17.58 7.85 -21.21
CA ASN A 6 -17.22 9.10 -20.54
C ASN A 6 -18.45 9.86 -20.04
N ARG A 7 -19.58 9.80 -20.78
CA ARG A 7 -20.88 10.32 -20.33
C ARG A 7 -21.38 9.62 -19.07
N ILE A 8 -21.28 8.28 -19.02
CA ILE A 8 -21.68 7.50 -17.83
C ILE A 8 -20.79 7.84 -16.63
N ILE A 9 -19.47 7.95 -16.81
CA ILE A 9 -18.54 8.37 -15.74
C ILE A 9 -18.90 9.76 -15.20
N ALA A 10 -19.24 10.70 -16.07
CA ALA A 10 -19.64 12.05 -15.67
C ALA A 10 -21.00 12.09 -14.96
N ALA A 11 -21.94 11.20 -15.33
CA ALA A 11 -23.27 11.13 -14.74
C ALA A 11 -23.33 10.36 -13.40
N THR A 12 -22.37 9.46 -13.15
CA THR A 12 -22.33 8.63 -11.91
C THR A 12 -22.52 9.39 -10.59
N PRO A 13 -21.84 10.52 -10.32
CA PRO A 13 -22.04 11.25 -9.06
C PRO A 13 -23.46 11.79 -8.92
N LEU A 14 -24.07 12.26 -10.02
CA LEU A 14 -25.43 12.78 -10.01
C LEU A 14 -26.46 11.67 -9.75
N ILE A 15 -26.26 10.50 -10.38
CA ILE A 15 -27.05 9.29 -10.13
C ILE A 15 -26.91 8.81 -8.68
N SER A 16 -25.69 8.82 -8.13
CA SER A 16 -25.43 8.46 -6.72
C SER A 16 -26.17 9.37 -5.75
N ILE A 17 -26.14 10.69 -5.99
CA ILE A 17 -26.83 11.67 -5.15
C ILE A 17 -28.34 11.48 -5.25
N PHE A 18 -28.87 11.23 -6.44
CA PHE A 18 -30.29 10.99 -6.65
C PHE A 18 -30.78 9.75 -5.88
N ILE A 19 -30.04 8.64 -5.95
CA ILE A 19 -30.34 7.42 -5.20
C ILE A 19 -30.24 7.67 -3.68
N PHE A 20 -29.21 8.38 -3.23
CA PHE A 20 -29.05 8.76 -1.82
C PHE A 20 -30.27 9.52 -1.29
N LEU A 21 -30.75 10.52 -2.05
CA LEU A 21 -31.92 11.32 -1.67
C LEU A 21 -33.20 10.51 -1.68
N LEU A 22 -33.41 9.64 -2.68
CA LEU A 22 -34.57 8.75 -2.74
C LEU A 22 -34.63 7.81 -1.54
N ILE A 23 -33.51 7.16 -1.20
CA ILE A 23 -33.44 6.24 -0.06
C ILE A 23 -33.60 7.02 1.25
N GLY A 24 -32.98 8.19 1.39
CA GLY A 24 -33.11 9.03 2.58
C GLY A 24 -34.55 9.52 2.82
N TYR A 25 -35.24 9.92 1.74
CA TYR A 25 -36.61 10.42 1.80
C TYR A 25 -37.64 9.31 2.04
N PHE A 26 -37.63 8.26 1.21
CA PHE A 26 -38.62 7.19 1.30
C PHE A 26 -38.29 6.14 2.35
N GLY A 27 -37.01 5.93 2.66
CA GLY A 27 -36.61 4.81 3.52
C GLY A 27 -37.13 4.91 4.97
N GLY A 28 -37.48 6.12 5.43
CA GLY A 28 -38.15 6.29 6.73
C GLY A 28 -39.54 5.64 6.78
N GLU A 29 -40.28 5.68 5.67
CA GLU A 29 -41.60 5.05 5.54
C GLU A 29 -41.50 3.52 5.42
N TRP A 30 -40.35 3.01 4.96
CA TRP A 30 -40.10 1.59 4.71
C TRP A 30 -39.66 0.84 5.98
N GLY A 31 -39.70 1.50 7.15
CA GLY A 31 -39.27 0.90 8.41
C GLY A 31 -37.75 0.71 8.52
N LEU A 32 -36.94 1.34 7.67
CA LEU A 32 -35.48 1.33 7.82
C LEU A 32 -35.12 2.16 9.06
N LYS A 33 -34.38 1.56 10.00
CA LYS A 33 -33.83 2.29 11.16
C LYS A 33 -32.86 3.41 10.76
N SER A 34 -32.26 3.36 9.57
CA SER A 34 -31.23 4.32 9.13
C SER A 34 -31.19 4.50 7.61
N PRO A 35 -32.21 5.13 7.01
CA PRO A 35 -32.34 5.28 5.56
C PRO A 35 -31.20 6.10 4.94
N TRP A 36 -30.81 7.20 5.59
CA TRP A 36 -29.68 8.03 5.17
C TRP A 36 -28.35 7.27 5.13
N LEU A 37 -28.15 6.35 6.07
CA LEU A 37 -26.93 5.56 6.21
C LEU A 37 -26.81 4.50 5.11
N LEU A 38 -27.94 3.89 4.72
CA LEU A 38 -28.01 3.01 3.56
C LEU A 38 -27.88 3.78 2.24
N GLY A 39 -28.41 5.00 2.19
CA GLY A 39 -28.16 5.92 1.09
C GLY A 39 -26.67 6.17 0.88
N CYS A 40 -25.85 6.22 1.94
CA CYS A 40 -24.40 6.40 1.80
C CYS A 40 -23.72 5.30 0.99
N CYS A 41 -24.27 4.08 0.97
CA CYS A 41 -23.79 2.99 0.10
C CYS A 41 -23.89 3.34 -1.39
N ALA A 42 -24.79 4.25 -1.78
CA ALA A 42 -24.92 4.70 -3.16
C ALA A 42 -23.64 5.39 -3.67
N PHE A 43 -22.90 6.08 -2.79
CA PHE A 43 -21.62 6.68 -3.14
C PHE A 43 -20.55 5.66 -3.55
N LEU A 44 -20.73 4.38 -3.21
CA LEU A 44 -19.88 3.29 -3.69
C LEU A 44 -20.00 3.09 -5.21
N LEU A 45 -21.08 3.53 -5.87
CA LEU A 45 -21.20 3.46 -7.34
C LEU A 45 -20.08 4.25 -8.03
N ILE A 46 -19.58 5.32 -7.41
CA ILE A 46 -18.54 6.19 -7.98
C ILE A 46 -17.24 5.40 -8.20
N PRO A 47 -16.63 4.79 -7.17
CA PRO A 47 -15.45 3.96 -7.37
C PRO A 47 -15.77 2.69 -8.18
N ILE A 48 -16.93 2.05 -8.00
CA ILE A 48 -17.31 0.84 -8.76
C ILE A 48 -17.29 1.09 -10.27
N ASN A 49 -17.93 2.15 -10.74
CA ASN A 49 -18.00 2.48 -12.17
C ASN A 49 -16.59 2.69 -12.77
N SER A 50 -15.71 3.38 -12.02
CA SER A 50 -14.32 3.59 -12.41
C SER A 50 -13.52 2.27 -12.52
N THR A 51 -13.74 1.32 -11.59
CA THR A 51 -13.03 0.04 -11.61
C THR A 51 -13.47 -0.89 -12.74
N LEU A 52 -14.76 -0.90 -13.08
CA LEU A 52 -15.33 -1.72 -14.14
C LEU A 52 -14.81 -1.35 -15.53
N LEU A 53 -14.29 -0.13 -15.70
CA LEU A 53 -13.82 0.39 -16.98
C LEU A 53 -12.29 0.29 -17.16
N THR A 54 -11.57 -0.13 -16.12
CA THR A 54 -10.11 -0.29 -16.17
C THR A 54 -9.73 -1.61 -16.84
N LYS A 55 -8.97 -1.54 -17.94
CA LYS A 55 -8.52 -2.72 -18.72
C LYS A 55 -7.35 -3.48 -18.06
N ASN A 56 -6.59 -2.82 -17.18
CA ASN A 56 -5.38 -3.35 -16.58
C ASN A 56 -5.71 -4.19 -15.33
N TRP A 57 -5.49 -5.52 -15.40
CA TRP A 57 -5.82 -6.47 -14.33
C TRP A 57 -5.20 -6.13 -12.97
N LYS A 58 -3.88 -5.87 -12.91
CA LYS A 58 -3.19 -5.52 -11.64
C LYS A 58 -3.73 -4.25 -10.98
N ARG A 59 -4.07 -3.25 -11.79
CA ARG A 59 -4.68 -2.01 -11.30
C ARG A 59 -6.10 -2.29 -10.81
N ARG A 60 -6.87 -3.08 -11.55
CA ARG A 60 -8.23 -3.49 -11.17
C ARG A 60 -8.26 -4.14 -9.79
N LEU A 61 -7.38 -5.10 -9.53
CA LEU A 61 -7.30 -5.79 -8.24
C LEU A 61 -7.08 -4.82 -7.06
N LYS A 62 -6.13 -3.88 -7.19
CA LYS A 62 -5.88 -2.89 -6.14
C LYS A 62 -7.13 -2.06 -5.81
N HIS A 63 -7.86 -1.61 -6.83
CA HIS A 63 -9.09 -0.85 -6.60
C HIS A 63 -10.23 -1.74 -6.06
N VAL A 64 -10.32 -3.00 -6.46
CA VAL A 64 -11.31 -3.95 -5.94
C VAL A 64 -11.05 -4.26 -4.47
N ILE A 65 -9.80 -4.46 -4.06
CA ILE A 65 -9.42 -4.65 -2.65
C ILE A 65 -9.77 -3.40 -1.85
N PHE A 66 -9.50 -2.21 -2.38
CA PHE A 66 -9.90 -0.96 -1.74
C PHE A 66 -11.43 -0.83 -1.60
N LEU A 67 -12.19 -1.14 -2.66
CA LEU A 67 -13.66 -1.16 -2.62
C LEU A 67 -14.20 -2.15 -1.59
N LEU A 68 -13.64 -3.36 -1.56
CA LEU A 68 -14.05 -4.41 -0.63
C LEU A 68 -13.72 -4.01 0.81
N SER A 69 -12.54 -3.42 1.04
CA SER A 69 -12.12 -2.88 2.33
C SER A 69 -13.09 -1.80 2.81
N LEU A 70 -13.49 -0.88 1.92
CA LEU A 70 -14.45 0.18 2.24
C LEU A 70 -15.85 -0.37 2.52
N LEU A 71 -16.28 -1.41 1.78
CA LEU A 71 -17.56 -2.08 2.03
C LEU A 71 -17.56 -2.76 3.41
N VAL A 72 -16.51 -3.50 3.74
CA VAL A 72 -16.36 -4.18 5.05
C VAL A 72 -16.27 -3.15 6.18
N PHE A 73 -15.52 -2.06 5.98
CA PHE A 73 -15.47 -0.95 6.93
C PHE A 73 -16.85 -0.35 7.21
N LEU A 74 -17.65 -0.15 6.16
CA LEU A 74 -19.01 0.38 6.29
C LEU A 74 -19.92 -0.59 7.04
N ILE A 75 -19.85 -1.89 6.75
CA ILE A 75 -20.60 -2.93 7.47
C ILE A 75 -20.20 -2.95 8.95
N LEU A 76 -18.90 -2.89 9.27
CA LEU A 76 -18.40 -2.85 10.65
C LEU A 76 -18.84 -1.60 11.41
N GLY A 77 -18.78 -0.44 10.76
CA GLY A 77 -19.24 0.82 11.33
C GLY A 77 -20.74 0.82 11.60
N ILE A 78 -21.54 0.36 10.64
CA ILE A 78 -23.01 0.39 10.76
C ILE A 78 -23.51 -0.66 11.75
N GLN A 79 -23.04 -1.90 11.65
CA GLN A 79 -23.61 -3.02 12.41
C GLN A 79 -23.02 -3.16 13.81
N PHE A 80 -21.75 -2.81 13.98
CA PHE A 80 -21.04 -3.00 15.25
C PHE A 80 -20.64 -1.67 15.91
N ASN A 81 -20.89 -0.51 15.27
CA ASN A 81 -20.45 0.81 15.74
C ASN A 81 -18.92 0.92 15.89
N LEU A 82 -18.18 0.03 15.21
CA LEU A 82 -16.73 -0.14 15.28
C LEU A 82 -16.02 0.73 14.23
N TRP A 83 -16.41 2.01 14.13
CA TRP A 83 -15.80 2.95 13.18
C TRP A 83 -14.31 3.17 13.42
N HIS A 84 -13.89 3.07 14.68
CA HIS A 84 -12.51 3.30 15.09
C HIS A 84 -11.58 2.09 14.91
N PRO A 85 -11.90 0.88 15.41
CA PRO A 85 -11.10 -0.30 15.07
C PRO A 85 -11.33 -0.76 13.61
N GLY A 86 -12.40 -0.32 12.94
CA GLY A 86 -12.64 -0.62 11.53
C GLY A 86 -11.54 -0.12 10.59
N TRP A 87 -10.76 0.90 10.99
CA TRP A 87 -9.64 1.40 10.19
C TRP A 87 -8.60 0.32 9.86
N VAL A 88 -8.52 -0.73 10.67
CA VAL A 88 -7.64 -1.89 10.45
C VAL A 88 -7.93 -2.60 9.12
N VAL A 89 -9.15 -2.50 8.59
CA VAL A 89 -9.51 -3.11 7.30
C VAL A 89 -8.79 -2.40 6.13
N PHE A 90 -8.49 -1.11 6.24
CA PHE A 90 -7.72 -0.38 5.22
C PHE A 90 -6.25 -0.80 5.18
N LEU A 91 -5.75 -1.39 6.27
CA LEU A 91 -4.42 -1.96 6.35
C LEU A 91 -4.20 -3.08 5.31
N SER A 92 -5.28 -3.77 4.91
CA SER A 92 -5.25 -4.81 3.88
C SER A 92 -4.76 -4.27 2.52
N VAL A 93 -5.08 -3.01 2.21
CA VAL A 93 -4.62 -2.34 0.98
C VAL A 93 -3.11 -2.11 1.04
N PHE A 94 -2.58 -1.71 2.20
CA PHE A 94 -1.14 -1.56 2.42
C PHE A 94 -0.40 -2.90 2.35
N LEU A 95 -0.95 -3.95 2.97
CA LEU A 95 -0.40 -5.31 2.91
C LEU A 95 -0.32 -5.84 1.48
N TYR A 96 -1.36 -5.61 0.67
CA TYR A 96 -1.33 -5.97 -0.75
C TYR A 96 -0.20 -5.24 -1.50
N ASP A 97 0.02 -3.96 -1.22
CA ASP A 97 1.06 -3.15 -1.87
C ASP A 97 2.47 -3.64 -1.50
N ILE A 98 2.68 -4.03 -0.24
CA ILE A 98 3.94 -4.65 0.24
C ILE A 98 4.16 -5.99 -0.45
N PHE A 99 3.14 -6.86 -0.47
CA PHE A 99 3.23 -8.18 -1.08
C PHE A 99 3.50 -8.09 -2.59
N ALA A 100 2.88 -7.12 -3.27
CA ALA A 100 3.07 -6.89 -4.69
C ALA A 100 4.48 -6.39 -5.05
N ARG A 101 5.15 -5.64 -4.16
CA ARG A 101 6.50 -5.13 -4.38
C ARG A 101 7.60 -6.20 -4.25
N ARG A 102 7.38 -7.26 -3.46
CA ARG A 102 8.36 -8.34 -3.13
C ARG A 102 9.75 -7.87 -2.67
N LYS A 103 9.94 -6.57 -2.42
CA LYS A 103 11.15 -5.97 -1.88
C LYS A 103 10.84 -5.40 -0.50
N ILE A 104 11.68 -5.73 0.46
CA ILE A 104 11.58 -5.22 1.83
C ILE A 104 12.67 -4.17 1.98
N ASP A 105 12.28 -2.91 1.79
CA ASP A 105 13.15 -1.78 2.08
C ASP A 105 12.95 -1.36 3.55
N LEU A 106 13.91 -0.66 4.15
CA LEU A 106 13.78 -0.23 5.55
C LEU A 106 12.58 0.70 5.78
N SER A 107 12.15 1.44 4.76
CA SER A 107 10.92 2.24 4.79
C SER A 107 9.66 1.36 4.96
N VAL A 108 9.65 0.16 4.37
CA VAL A 108 8.56 -0.80 4.57
C VAL A 108 8.58 -1.33 6.00
N LEU A 109 9.77 -1.62 6.53
CA LEU A 109 9.94 -2.14 7.89
C LEU A 109 9.50 -1.10 8.94
N SER A 110 9.88 0.17 8.79
CA SER A 110 9.45 1.24 9.68
C SER A 110 7.93 1.46 9.61
N THR A 111 7.36 1.41 8.41
CA THR A 111 5.90 1.52 8.21
C THR A 111 5.16 0.40 8.94
N VAL A 112 5.59 -0.86 8.79
CA VAL A 112 4.97 -2.01 9.48
C VAL A 112 5.10 -1.88 11.00
N THR A 113 6.26 -1.48 11.51
CA THR A 113 6.48 -1.27 12.95
C THR A 113 5.53 -0.22 13.54
N ILE A 114 5.36 0.92 12.86
CA ILE A 114 4.45 1.99 13.31
C ILE A 114 2.99 1.53 13.31
N ILE A 115 2.61 0.75 12.30
CA ILE A 115 1.27 0.18 12.19
C ILE A 115 1.00 -0.80 13.34
N VAL A 116 1.95 -1.68 13.65
CA VAL A 116 1.83 -2.62 14.78
C VAL A 116 1.73 -1.85 16.09
N LEU A 117 2.53 -0.81 16.28
CA LEU A 117 2.48 0.06 17.45
C LEU A 117 1.10 0.75 17.60
N TYR A 118 0.55 1.27 16.50
CA TYR A 118 -0.79 1.84 16.45
C TYR A 118 -1.87 0.82 16.89
N LEU A 119 -1.79 -0.41 16.39
CA LEU A 119 -2.73 -1.49 16.76
C LEU A 119 -2.62 -1.82 18.25
N VAL A 120 -1.41 -2.01 18.76
CA VAL A 120 -1.19 -2.34 20.19
C VAL A 120 -1.76 -1.24 21.09
N ILE A 121 -1.48 0.04 20.79
CA ILE A 121 -1.99 1.17 21.57
C ILE A 121 -3.51 1.28 21.43
N GLY A 122 -4.05 1.08 20.23
CA GLY A 122 -5.49 1.07 19.99
C GLY A 122 -6.22 0.00 20.80
N PHE A 123 -5.67 -1.21 20.88
CA PHE A 123 -6.26 -2.32 21.65
C PHE A 123 -6.06 -2.18 23.16
N VAL A 124 -4.89 -1.74 23.62
CA VAL A 124 -4.58 -1.64 25.06
C VAL A 124 -5.25 -0.43 25.70
N SER A 125 -5.17 0.74 25.06
CA SER A 125 -5.69 1.99 25.62
C SER A 125 -7.16 2.22 25.25
N GLY A 126 -7.69 1.56 24.22
CA GLY A 126 -9.04 1.83 23.68
C GLY A 126 -9.19 3.19 23.01
N GLU A 127 -8.11 3.98 22.95
CA GLU A 127 -8.10 5.38 22.54
C GLU A 127 -7.62 5.55 21.10
N TRP A 128 -8.36 4.93 20.18
CA TRP A 128 -8.11 5.01 18.74
C TRP A 128 -8.04 6.45 18.21
N ASN A 129 -8.76 7.38 18.85
CA ASN A 129 -8.79 8.80 18.48
C ASN A 129 -7.48 9.53 18.78
N ARG A 130 -6.67 9.08 19.75
CA ARG A 130 -5.33 9.67 19.97
C ARG A 130 -4.25 8.91 19.23
N ALA A 131 -4.42 7.60 19.11
CA ALA A 131 -3.47 6.73 18.44
C ALA A 131 -3.22 7.12 16.97
N TRP A 132 -4.18 7.71 16.26
CA TRP A 132 -4.01 8.11 14.85
C TRP A 132 -2.84 9.07 14.58
N ILE A 133 -2.39 9.84 15.60
CA ILE A 133 -1.25 10.75 15.48
C ILE A 133 0.03 9.96 15.16
N ILE A 134 0.13 8.71 15.64
CA ILE A 134 1.27 7.83 15.41
C ILE A 134 1.36 7.42 13.94
N ILE A 135 0.24 7.30 13.23
CA ILE A 135 0.23 6.99 11.78
C ILE A 135 0.87 8.13 10.97
N LEU A 136 0.74 9.39 11.41
CA LEU A 136 1.42 10.53 10.77
C LEU A 136 2.94 10.46 10.92
N LEU A 137 3.47 9.62 11.83
CA LEU A 137 4.90 9.41 11.94
C LEU A 137 5.46 8.66 10.71
N ILE A 138 4.62 7.90 9.98
CA ILE A 138 5.02 7.18 8.76
C ILE A 138 5.56 8.15 7.68
N PRO A 139 4.81 9.17 7.21
CA PRO A 139 5.35 10.10 6.23
C PRO A 139 6.52 10.91 6.78
N ILE A 140 6.53 11.27 8.07
CA ILE A 140 7.64 12.00 8.70
C ILE A 140 8.94 11.17 8.62
N ILE A 141 8.87 9.90 9.02
CA ILE A 141 9.98 8.95 8.97
C ILE A 141 10.40 8.70 7.52
N ASN A 142 9.45 8.56 6.60
CA ASN A 142 9.76 8.33 5.18
C ASN A 142 10.36 9.57 4.49
N ILE A 143 10.08 10.78 4.97
CA ILE A 143 10.72 12.02 4.51
C ILE A 143 12.11 12.16 5.14
N LEU A 144 12.24 11.89 6.44
CA LEU A 144 13.49 12.03 7.20
C LEU A 144 14.52 10.96 6.83
N LEU A 145 14.08 9.71 6.74
CA LEU A 145 14.82 8.59 6.14
C LEU A 145 14.51 8.49 4.64
N GLY A 146 14.38 9.63 3.95
CA GLY A 146 14.19 9.66 2.50
C GLY A 146 15.14 8.71 1.75
N PRO A 147 14.90 8.42 0.47
CA PRO A 147 15.60 7.39 -0.31
C PRO A 147 17.07 7.72 -0.61
N HIS A 148 17.80 8.33 0.31
CA HIS A 148 19.24 8.18 0.41
C HIS A 148 19.52 6.69 0.65
N SER A 149 19.62 5.94 -0.46
CA SER A 149 20.76 5.14 -0.93
C SER A 149 21.86 4.67 0.06
N ILE A 150 21.65 4.76 1.38
CA ILE A 150 22.64 4.40 2.40
C ILE A 150 22.63 2.89 2.63
N LEU A 151 21.55 2.21 2.21
CA LEU A 151 21.34 0.77 2.39
C LEU A 151 21.11 0.03 1.06
N ASP A 152 21.36 0.69 -0.08
CA ASP A 152 21.79 -0.02 -1.29
C ASP A 152 23.27 -0.41 -1.12
N PHE A 153 23.59 -1.13 -0.03
CA PHE A 153 24.74 -2.04 -0.07
C PHE A 153 24.29 -3.21 -0.93
N SER A 154 24.16 -2.94 -2.23
CA SER A 154 23.73 -3.93 -3.19
C SER A 154 24.75 -5.06 -3.09
N ALA A 155 24.30 -6.25 -2.67
CA ALA A 155 25.15 -7.44 -2.60
C ALA A 155 25.84 -7.72 -3.96
N SER A 156 25.36 -7.13 -5.06
CA SER A 156 26.01 -7.13 -6.36
C SER A 156 27.33 -6.33 -6.41
N ASP A 157 27.42 -5.19 -5.72
CA ASP A 157 28.62 -4.33 -5.73
C ASP A 157 29.75 -4.94 -4.90
N THR A 158 29.43 -5.52 -3.74
CA THR A 158 30.43 -6.25 -2.94
C THR A 158 30.97 -7.45 -3.70
N LYS A 159 30.11 -8.18 -4.40
CA LYS A 159 30.50 -9.34 -5.21
C LYS A 159 31.37 -8.94 -6.41
N LYS A 160 31.09 -7.78 -7.02
CA LYS A 160 31.88 -7.25 -8.15
C LYS A 160 33.26 -6.79 -7.69
N LYS A 161 33.34 -6.03 -6.58
CA LYS A 161 34.62 -5.61 -5.99
C LYS A 161 35.46 -6.80 -5.52
N PHE A 162 34.86 -7.79 -4.84
CA PHE A 162 35.56 -8.99 -4.41
C PHE A 162 36.12 -9.81 -5.59
N LYS A 163 35.36 -9.95 -6.68
CA LYS A 163 35.83 -10.61 -7.90
C LYS A 163 37.00 -9.87 -8.54
N GLU A 164 37.01 -8.54 -8.47
CA GLU A 164 38.09 -7.71 -9.00
C GLU A 164 39.38 -7.84 -8.17
N TYR A 165 39.27 -7.88 -6.83
CA TYR A 165 40.42 -8.15 -5.95
C TYR A 165 41.01 -9.54 -6.20
N ILE A 166 40.18 -10.59 -6.25
CA ILE A 166 40.66 -11.94 -6.56
C ILE A 166 41.34 -11.99 -7.93
N LYS A 167 40.76 -11.34 -8.95
CA LYS A 167 41.37 -11.31 -10.29
C LYS A 167 42.72 -10.61 -10.27
N LYS A 168 42.85 -9.51 -9.53
CA LYS A 168 44.10 -8.76 -9.41
C LYS A 168 45.17 -9.57 -8.66
N ASP A 169 44.79 -10.27 -7.60
CA ASP A 169 45.71 -11.11 -6.83
C ASP A 169 46.21 -12.30 -7.65
N ILE A 170 45.34 -12.96 -8.44
CA ILE A 170 45.74 -14.05 -9.34
C ILE A 170 46.76 -13.55 -10.38
N ILE A 171 46.51 -12.39 -11.00
CA ILE A 171 47.43 -11.81 -11.99
C ILE A 171 48.78 -11.47 -11.35
N ASN A 172 48.78 -10.95 -10.13
CA ASN A 172 50.04 -10.64 -9.43
C ASN A 172 50.84 -11.91 -9.10
N ILE A 173 50.18 -13.02 -8.72
CA ILE A 173 50.84 -14.30 -8.47
C ILE A 173 51.46 -14.85 -9.76
N GLU A 174 50.72 -14.81 -10.87
CA GLU A 174 51.20 -15.29 -12.19
C GLU A 174 52.37 -14.45 -12.73
N ILE A 175 52.47 -13.16 -12.37
CA ILE A 175 53.62 -12.31 -12.71
C ILE A 175 54.83 -12.67 -11.83
N VAL A 176 54.64 -12.88 -10.52
CA VAL A 176 55.73 -13.25 -9.60
C VAL A 176 56.33 -14.61 -9.98
N GLU A 177 55.51 -15.59 -10.34
CA GLU A 177 55.99 -16.92 -10.75
C GLU A 177 56.76 -16.85 -12.09
N ASN A 178 56.31 -16.01 -13.04
CA ASN A 178 57.03 -15.79 -14.30
C ASN A 178 58.34 -15.00 -14.16
N ASP A 179 58.53 -14.27 -13.06
CA ASP A 179 59.76 -13.51 -12.81
C ASP A 179 60.78 -14.33 -12.01
N GLU A 180 60.34 -15.23 -11.11
CA GLU A 180 61.24 -16.20 -10.45
C GLU A 180 61.83 -17.23 -11.43
N ASP A 181 61.07 -17.69 -12.43
CA ASP A 181 61.56 -18.65 -13.43
C ASP A 181 62.59 -18.07 -14.41
N LYS A 182 62.78 -16.73 -14.46
CA LYS A 182 63.77 -16.08 -15.34
C LYS A 182 65.12 -15.84 -14.68
N ASP A 183 65.19 -15.92 -13.36
CA ASP A 183 66.41 -15.64 -12.60
C ASP A 183 67.21 -16.93 -12.28
N GLU A 184 66.69 -18.12 -12.61
CA GLU A 184 67.36 -19.42 -12.41
C GLU A 184 68.16 -19.94 -13.64
N ASP A 185 68.08 -19.26 -14.79
CA ASP A 185 68.67 -19.71 -16.07
C ASP A 185 69.95 -18.94 -16.51
N ASP A 186 70.53 -18.07 -15.67
CA ASP A 186 71.82 -17.35 -15.92
C ASP A 186 73.00 -17.88 -15.07
#